data_AF-A0A3A5HLA6-F1
#
_entry.id   AF-A0A3A5HLA6-F1
#
_cell.length_a   1.000
_cell.length_b   1.000
_cell.length_c   1.000
_cell.angle_alpha   90.00
_cell.angle_beta   90.00
_cell.angle_gamma   90.00
#
_symmetry.space_group_name_H-M   'P 1'
#
loop_
_entity.id
_entity.type
_entity.pdbx_description
1 polymer ?
#
loop_
_entity_poly.entity_id
_entity_poly.type
_entity_poly.pdbx_seq_one_letter_code
_entity_poly.pdbx_strand_id
1 'polypeptide(L)'
;MENSNLLKISTSTGLIKVASKSQGEVFFHTIQLKLLWGYCWWQEKPAIESFLYLLESVIKKAIHGVLPHQELFLDYNLETNDSLEKSSQVKITFNQIYADNVEFQMPENILILKGPDDRGSFSRLSSFRRKLNENIQKTI
;
A
#
# COMPACT_ATOMS: atom_id res chain seq x y z
N MET A 1 -3.37 -29.25 7.97
CA MET A 1 -3.01 -28.08 7.13
C MET A 1 -2.97 -26.90 8.06
N GLU A 2 -1.83 -26.23 8.20
CA GLU A 2 -1.75 -25.01 9.03
C GLU A 2 -2.74 -23.98 8.49
N ASN A 3 -3.68 -23.55 9.34
CA ASN A 3 -4.55 -22.42 9.08
C ASN A 3 -3.73 -21.14 9.27
N SER A 4 -2.87 -20.82 8.32
CA SER A 4 -2.10 -19.57 8.35
C SER A 4 -2.98 -18.39 7.94
N ASN A 5 -2.84 -17.29 8.67
CA ASN A 5 -3.43 -16.02 8.32
C ASN A 5 -2.57 -15.38 7.24
N LEU A 6 -3.13 -15.16 6.06
CA LEU A 6 -2.38 -14.67 4.91
C LEU A 6 -2.98 -13.36 4.41
N LEU A 7 -2.11 -12.41 4.07
CA LEU A 7 -2.45 -11.26 3.26
C LEU A 7 -1.70 -11.36 1.94
N LYS A 8 -2.38 -11.10 0.84
CA LYS A 8 -1.79 -10.99 -0.49
C LYS A 8 -2.24 -9.70 -1.16
N ILE A 9 -1.28 -8.94 -1.67
CA ILE A 9 -1.54 -7.79 -2.53
C ILE A 9 -1.05 -8.15 -3.92
N SER A 10 -1.94 -8.11 -4.91
CA SER A 10 -1.60 -8.34 -6.31
C SER A 10 -2.01 -7.16 -7.17
N THR A 11 -1.20 -6.89 -8.19
CA THR A 11 -1.40 -5.77 -9.11
C THR A 11 -1.73 -6.26 -10.51
N SER A 12 -2.68 -5.59 -11.16
CA SER A 12 -2.90 -5.69 -12.60
C SER A 12 -3.06 -4.28 -13.20
N THR A 13 -3.25 -4.17 -14.51
CA THR A 13 -3.27 -2.88 -15.21
C THR A 13 -4.33 -1.93 -14.63
N GLY A 14 -3.88 -0.97 -13.81
CA GLY A 14 -4.72 0.03 -13.17
C GLY A 14 -5.54 -0.46 -11.97
N LEU A 15 -5.25 -1.66 -11.45
CA LEU A 15 -5.99 -2.26 -10.34
C LEU A 15 -5.05 -2.89 -9.32
N ILE A 16 -5.36 -2.70 -8.04
CA ILE A 16 -4.72 -3.41 -6.93
C ILE A 16 -5.78 -4.26 -6.24
N LYS A 17 -5.49 -5.55 -6.06
CA LYS A 17 -6.32 -6.48 -5.31
C LYS A 17 -5.64 -6.79 -3.98
N VAL A 18 -6.38 -6.63 -2.89
CA VAL A 18 -5.95 -7.01 -1.54
C VAL A 18 -6.83 -8.16 -1.10
N ALA A 19 -6.23 -9.32 -0.85
CA ALA A 19 -6.91 -10.53 -0.43
C ALA A 19 -6.37 -11.00 0.92
N SER A 20 -7.26 -11.33 1.84
CA SER A 20 -6.97 -11.92 3.14
C SER A 20 -7.49 -13.35 3.18
N LYS A 21 -6.84 -14.20 3.97
CA LYS A 21 -7.29 -15.56 4.26
C LYS A 21 -7.09 -15.85 5.74
N SER A 22 -8.11 -16.40 6.39
CA SER A 22 -8.02 -16.94 7.74
C SER A 22 -8.99 -18.11 7.89
N GLN A 23 -8.59 -19.19 8.57
CA GLN A 23 -9.45 -20.34 8.90
C GLN A 23 -10.22 -20.97 7.72
N GLY A 24 -9.70 -20.85 6.49
CA GLY A 24 -10.35 -21.36 5.28
C GLY A 24 -11.26 -20.35 4.56
N GLU A 25 -11.60 -19.24 5.21
CA GLU A 25 -12.30 -18.12 4.59
C GLU A 25 -11.33 -17.22 3.81
N VAL A 26 -11.81 -16.64 2.72
CA VAL A 26 -11.07 -15.70 1.88
C VAL A 26 -11.94 -14.50 1.60
N PHE A 27 -11.40 -13.31 1.86
CA PHE A 27 -12.07 -12.05 1.55
C PHE A 27 -11.15 -11.17 0.73
N PHE A 28 -11.70 -10.37 -0.18
CA PHE A 28 -10.87 -9.48 -1.00
C PHE A 28 -11.58 -8.18 -1.35
N HIS A 29 -10.77 -7.16 -1.56
CA HIS A 29 -11.17 -5.87 -2.07
C HIS A 29 -10.25 -5.44 -3.21
N THR A 30 -10.75 -4.51 -4.03
CA THR A 30 -10.01 -3.97 -5.16
C THR A 30 -9.98 -2.44 -5.10
N ILE A 31 -8.84 -1.88 -5.51
CA ILE A 31 -8.63 -0.44 -5.67
C ILE A 31 -8.50 -0.19 -7.17
N GLN A 32 -9.39 0.66 -7.70
CA GLN A 32 -9.34 1.13 -9.08
C GLN A 32 -8.47 2.40 -9.14
N LEU A 33 -7.22 2.25 -9.59
CA LEU A 33 -6.24 3.35 -9.57
C LEU A 33 -6.68 4.53 -10.44
N LYS A 34 -7.32 4.28 -11.60
CA LYS A 34 -7.84 5.34 -12.46
C LYS A 34 -8.86 6.24 -11.75
N LEU A 35 -9.77 5.63 -10.98
CA LEU A 35 -10.78 6.38 -10.22
C LEU A 35 -10.14 7.17 -9.09
N LEU A 36 -9.18 6.56 -8.37
CA LEU A 36 -8.43 7.24 -7.32
C LEU A 36 -7.66 8.45 -7.86
N TRP A 37 -6.91 8.29 -8.96
CA TRP A 37 -6.15 9.37 -9.57
C TRP A 37 -7.04 10.48 -10.11
N GLY A 38 -8.16 10.12 -10.77
CA GLY A 38 -9.15 11.09 -11.21
C GLY A 38 -9.76 11.89 -10.05
N TYR A 39 -10.07 11.22 -8.94
CA TYR A 39 -10.56 11.87 -7.72
C TYR A 39 -9.52 12.81 -7.11
N CYS A 40 -8.26 12.37 -7.00
CA CYS A 40 -7.18 13.19 -6.46
C CYS A 40 -6.95 14.43 -7.32
N TRP A 41 -6.96 14.27 -8.66
CA TRP A 41 -6.87 15.38 -9.59
C TRP A 41 -8.02 16.37 -9.40
N TRP A 42 -9.26 15.89 -9.42
CA TRP A 42 -10.45 16.75 -9.30
C TRP A 42 -10.41 17.55 -8.01
N GLN A 43 -10.09 16.90 -6.90
CA GLN A 43 -10.15 17.48 -5.56
C GLN A 43 -8.84 18.15 -5.11
N GLU A 44 -7.87 18.29 -6.02
CA GLU A 44 -6.54 18.83 -5.72
C GLU A 44 -5.87 18.15 -4.50
N LYS A 45 -6.06 16.83 -4.38
CA LYS A 45 -5.53 16.03 -3.26
C LYS A 45 -4.16 15.45 -3.56
N PRO A 46 -3.29 15.31 -2.55
CA PRO A 46 -2.00 14.64 -2.70
C PRO A 46 -2.22 13.17 -3.05
N ALA A 47 -1.83 12.77 -4.25
CA ALA A 47 -2.21 11.49 -4.85
C ALA A 47 -1.60 10.30 -4.09
N ILE A 48 -0.29 10.32 -3.82
CA ILE A 48 0.40 9.18 -3.18
C ILE A 48 -0.10 8.99 -1.75
N GLU A 49 -0.29 10.06 -1.01
CA GLU A 49 -0.80 10.07 0.37
C GLU A 49 -2.25 9.57 0.42
N SER A 50 -3.09 10.02 -0.53
CA SER A 50 -4.45 9.52 -0.68
C SER A 50 -4.48 8.02 -1.02
N PHE A 51 -3.52 7.57 -1.83
CA PHE A 51 -3.34 6.15 -2.15
C PHE A 51 -2.93 5.34 -0.91
N LEU A 52 -1.95 5.79 -0.15
CA LEU A 52 -1.50 5.11 1.07
C LEU A 52 -2.65 4.98 2.05
N TYR A 53 -3.40 6.06 2.29
CA TYR A 53 -4.57 6.04 3.15
C TYR A 53 -5.64 5.02 2.68
N LEU A 54 -5.93 5.01 1.37
CA LEU A 54 -6.89 4.05 0.81
C LEU A 54 -6.38 2.61 0.92
N LEU A 55 -5.10 2.38 0.66
CA LEU A 55 -4.46 1.07 0.76
C LEU A 55 -4.56 0.52 2.18
N GLU A 56 -4.18 1.31 3.19
CA GLU A 56 -4.30 0.97 4.60
C GLU A 56 -5.75 0.60 4.98
N SER A 57 -6.72 1.44 4.56
CA SER A 57 -8.15 1.19 4.81
C SER A 57 -8.64 -0.10 4.16
N VAL A 58 -8.19 -0.38 2.93
CA VAL A 58 -8.56 -1.59 2.18
C VAL A 58 -7.93 -2.84 2.79
N ILE A 59 -6.70 -2.77 3.28
CA ILE A 59 -6.07 -3.87 4.04
C ILE A 59 -6.89 -4.16 5.30
N LYS A 60 -7.25 -3.13 6.08
CA LYS A 60 -8.10 -3.29 7.27
C LYS A 60 -9.42 -3.96 6.93
N LYS A 61 -10.13 -3.48 5.91
CA LYS A 61 -11.40 -4.08 5.48
C LYS A 61 -11.23 -5.52 5.00
N ALA A 62 -10.19 -5.82 4.24
CA ALA A 62 -9.94 -7.17 3.76
C ALA A 62 -9.71 -8.12 4.93
N ILE A 63 -8.84 -7.78 5.87
CA ILE A 63 -8.58 -8.60 7.06
C ILE A 63 -9.84 -8.73 7.92
N HIS A 64 -10.59 -7.65 8.11
CA HIS A 64 -11.82 -7.66 8.90
C HIS A 64 -12.88 -8.60 8.32
N GLY A 65 -12.89 -8.80 7.01
CA GLY A 65 -13.80 -9.73 6.32
C GLY A 65 -13.54 -11.21 6.60
N VAL A 66 -12.36 -11.58 7.11
CA VAL A 66 -12.03 -12.97 7.53
C VAL A 66 -11.75 -13.11 9.03
N LEU A 67 -11.43 -12.00 9.69
CA LEU A 67 -11.14 -11.92 11.12
C LEU A 67 -11.59 -10.55 11.64
N PRO A 68 -12.82 -10.44 12.17
CA PRO A 68 -13.27 -9.22 12.84
C PRO A 68 -12.31 -8.85 13.98
N HIS A 69 -11.83 -7.61 13.95
CA HIS A 69 -10.83 -7.07 14.87
C HIS A 69 -11.11 -5.60 15.16
N GLN A 70 -10.57 -5.09 16.27
CA GLN A 70 -10.73 -3.68 16.65
C GLN A 70 -9.61 -2.83 16.02
N GLU A 71 -8.38 -3.29 16.17
CA GLU A 71 -7.18 -2.57 15.78
C GLU A 71 -6.41 -3.35 14.71
N LEU A 72 -5.92 -2.62 13.70
CA LEU A 72 -4.96 -3.16 12.75
C LEU A 72 -3.65 -2.37 12.89
N PHE A 73 -2.59 -3.06 13.27
CA PHE A 73 -1.23 -2.55 13.24
C PHE A 73 -0.57 -2.87 11.88
N LEU A 74 0.03 -1.85 11.28
CA LEU A 74 0.80 -1.92 10.05
C LEU A 74 2.19 -1.34 10.27
N ASP A 75 3.22 -2.12 9.95
CA ASP A 75 4.61 -1.67 9.83
C ASP A 75 5.06 -1.86 8.37
N TYR A 76 5.43 -0.78 7.70
CA TYR A 76 5.94 -0.82 6.34
C TYR A 76 6.97 0.28 6.06
N ASN A 77 7.91 -0.01 5.17
CA ASN A 77 8.86 0.97 4.65
C ASN A 77 8.32 1.62 3.37
N LEU A 78 8.36 2.94 3.31
CA LEU A 78 8.01 3.75 2.14
C LEU A 78 9.28 4.33 1.52
N GLU A 79 9.57 3.92 0.29
CA GLU A 79 10.70 4.40 -0.51
C GLU A 79 10.19 5.11 -1.77
N THR A 80 10.73 6.29 -2.06
CA THR A 80 10.42 7.02 -3.29
C THR A 80 11.69 7.37 -4.06
N ASN A 81 11.56 7.66 -5.36
CA ASN A 81 12.70 8.08 -6.17
C ASN A 81 12.89 9.61 -6.26
N ASP A 82 11.97 10.38 -5.64
CA ASP A 82 11.99 11.84 -5.45
C ASP A 82 11.02 12.22 -4.30
N SER A 83 10.70 13.50 -4.10
CA SER A 83 9.59 13.89 -3.20
C SER A 83 8.26 13.25 -3.62
N LEU A 84 7.30 13.06 -2.70
CA LEU A 84 6.00 12.39 -2.99
C LEU A 84 5.30 12.99 -4.22
N GLU A 85 5.24 14.31 -4.30
CA GLU A 85 4.62 15.06 -5.42
C GLU A 85 5.29 14.84 -6.78
N LYS A 86 6.60 14.56 -6.80
CA LYS A 86 7.40 14.44 -8.03
C LYS A 86 7.88 13.03 -8.29
N SER A 87 7.45 12.08 -7.46
CA SER A 87 7.91 10.71 -7.52
C SER A 87 7.27 9.99 -8.70
N SER A 88 8.09 9.41 -9.57
CA SER A 88 7.62 8.49 -10.61
C SER A 88 7.64 7.03 -10.15
N GLN A 89 8.20 6.76 -8.96
CA GLN A 89 8.25 5.42 -8.40
C GLN A 89 8.06 5.46 -6.87
N VAL A 90 7.09 4.69 -6.39
CA VAL A 90 6.87 4.45 -4.97
C VAL A 90 7.00 2.96 -4.71
N LYS A 91 7.81 2.58 -3.73
CA LYS A 91 7.98 1.20 -3.27
C LYS A 91 7.54 1.14 -1.82
N ILE A 92 6.68 0.18 -1.53
CA ILE A 92 6.17 -0.12 -0.20
C ILE A 92 6.64 -1.53 0.14
N THR A 93 7.33 -1.68 1.26
CA THR A 93 7.78 -2.99 1.77
C THR A 93 7.12 -3.23 3.12
N PHE A 94 6.18 -4.16 3.17
CA PHE A 94 5.49 -4.54 4.41
C PHE A 94 6.42 -5.37 5.29
N ASN A 95 6.56 -4.97 6.54
CA ASN A 95 7.41 -5.62 7.52
C ASN A 95 6.55 -6.52 8.43
N GLN A 96 5.51 -5.95 9.04
CA GLN A 96 4.63 -6.65 9.98
C GLN A 96 3.20 -6.17 9.86
N ILE A 97 2.25 -7.09 10.03
CA ILE A 97 0.82 -6.82 9.99
C ILE A 97 0.16 -7.63 11.09
N TYR A 98 -0.47 -6.94 12.05
CA TYR A 98 -1.21 -7.57 13.15
C TYR A 98 -2.64 -7.04 13.19
N ALA A 99 -3.61 -7.94 13.30
CA ALA A 99 -4.99 -7.59 13.63
C ALA A 99 -5.24 -8.02 15.08
N ASP A 100 -5.43 -7.03 15.97
CA ASP A 100 -5.32 -7.19 17.42
C ASP A 100 -4.01 -7.92 17.79
N ASN A 101 -4.10 -9.19 18.22
CA ASN A 101 -2.93 -10.02 18.60
C ASN A 101 -2.58 -11.10 17.55
N VAL A 102 -3.16 -11.03 16.36
CA VAL A 102 -3.04 -12.06 15.32
C VAL A 102 -2.20 -11.56 14.16
N GLU A 103 -1.06 -12.21 13.92
CA GLU A 103 -0.18 -11.89 12.79
C GLU A 103 -0.77 -12.37 11.46
N PHE A 104 -0.66 -11.52 10.43
CA PHE A 104 -0.92 -11.87 9.03
C PHE A 104 0.38 -11.94 8.26
N GLN A 105 0.69 -13.13 7.75
CA GLN A 105 1.87 -13.33 6.92
C GLN A 105 1.62 -12.81 5.50
N MET A 106 2.63 -12.18 4.92
CA MET A 106 2.58 -11.65 3.55
C MET A 106 3.77 -12.20 2.74
N PRO A 107 3.62 -13.36 2.07
CA PRO A 107 4.72 -13.98 1.32
C PRO A 107 5.31 -13.08 0.23
N GLU A 108 4.48 -12.25 -0.38
CA GLU A 108 4.87 -11.21 -1.35
C GLU A 108 4.68 -9.84 -0.67
N ASN A 109 5.70 -9.36 0.04
CA ASN A 109 5.59 -8.17 0.90
C ASN A 109 5.99 -6.84 0.22
N ILE A 110 6.25 -6.84 -1.08
CA ILE A 110 6.67 -5.65 -1.82
C ILE A 110 5.58 -5.23 -2.82
N LEU A 111 5.16 -3.97 -2.73
CA LEU A 111 4.31 -3.31 -3.72
C LEU A 111 5.11 -2.17 -4.37
N ILE A 112 5.16 -2.16 -5.72
CA ILE A 112 5.84 -1.11 -6.47
C ILE A 112 4.84 -0.44 -7.42
N LEU A 113 4.69 0.87 -7.27
CA LEU A 113 3.98 1.73 -8.21
C LEU A 113 5.01 2.45 -9.07
N LYS A 114 4.84 2.37 -10.39
CA LYS A 114 5.67 3.08 -11.38
C LYS A 114 4.79 3.82 -12.35
N GLY A 115 5.06 5.10 -12.52
CA GLY A 115 4.53 5.95 -13.57
C GLY A 115 5.59 6.29 -14.62
N PRO A 116 5.20 6.99 -15.69
CA PRO A 116 6.17 7.62 -16.58
C PRO A 116 7.09 8.57 -15.79
N ASP A 117 8.37 8.59 -16.15
CA ASP A 117 9.35 9.50 -15.56
C ASP A 117 9.59 10.69 -16.49
N ASP A 118 8.81 11.74 -16.29
CA ASP A 118 8.88 13.01 -17.03
C ASP A 118 9.82 14.03 -16.37
N ARG A 119 10.53 13.64 -15.30
CA ARG A 119 11.45 14.53 -14.58
C ARG A 119 12.57 15.00 -15.51
N GLY A 120 12.87 16.30 -15.50
CA GLY A 120 14.01 16.86 -16.21
C GLY A 120 15.36 16.38 -15.66
N SER A 121 16.41 16.39 -16.49
CA SER A 121 17.74 15.85 -16.14
C SER A 121 18.32 16.42 -14.83
N PHE A 122 18.15 17.72 -14.57
CA PHE A 122 18.56 18.36 -13.32
C PHE A 122 17.76 17.90 -12.09
N SER A 123 16.46 17.65 -12.26
CA SER A 123 15.60 17.13 -11.18
C SER A 123 16.04 15.72 -10.79
N ARG A 124 16.33 14.86 -11.79
CA ARG A 124 16.83 13.50 -11.55
C ARG A 124 18.18 13.49 -10.84
N LEU A 125 19.12 14.35 -11.25
CA LEU A 125 20.44 14.43 -10.62
C LEU A 125 20.39 14.88 -9.16
N SER A 126 19.41 15.72 -8.79
CA SER A 126 19.26 16.26 -7.44
C SER A 126 18.30 15.48 -6.54
N SER A 127 17.63 14.45 -7.05
CA SER A 127 16.54 13.75 -6.34
C SER A 127 17.01 13.00 -5.09
N PHE A 128 18.29 12.65 -5.00
CA PHE A 128 18.86 11.97 -3.82
C PHE A 128 18.69 12.76 -2.52
N ARG A 129 18.49 14.08 -2.58
CA ARG A 129 18.23 14.95 -1.42
C ARG A 129 16.75 15.00 -1.02
N ARG A 130 15.85 14.53 -1.88
CA ARG A 130 14.39 14.66 -1.76
C ARG A 130 13.66 13.32 -1.66
N LYS A 131 14.33 12.23 -2.06
CA LYS A 131 13.81 10.88 -1.92
C LYS A 131 13.44 10.60 -0.45
N LEU A 132 12.33 9.92 -0.26
CA LEU A 132 11.91 9.44 1.03
C LEU A 132 12.36 7.99 1.21
N ASN A 133 12.73 7.67 2.43
CA ASN A 133 12.97 6.33 2.92
C ASN A 133 12.58 6.33 4.40
N GLU A 134 11.31 6.07 4.65
CA GLU A 134 10.71 6.18 5.97
C GLU A 134 10.11 4.85 6.39
N ASN A 135 10.29 4.49 7.66
CA ASN A 135 9.54 3.41 8.28
C ASN A 135 8.28 3.99 8.89
N ILE A 136 7.12 3.44 8.50
CA ILE A 136 5.80 3.87 8.95
C ILE A 136 5.24 2.77 9.82
N GLN A 137 4.94 3.12 11.07
CA GLN A 137 4.23 2.27 12.02
C GLN A 137 2.92 2.94 12.39
N LYS A 138 1.82 2.24 12.21
CA LYS A 138 0.49 2.82 12.38
C LYS A 138 -0.51 1.78 12.89
N THR A 139 -1.28 2.16 13.89
CA THR A 139 -2.48 1.43 14.33
C THR A 139 -3.72 2.17 13.82
N ILE A 140 -4.59 1.47 13.09
CA ILE A 140 -5.83 2.02 12.51
C ILE A 140 -7.05 1.20 12.85
#